data_AF-A0A1I6GLC8-F1
#
_entry.id   AF-A0A1I6GLC8-F1
#
_cell.length_a   1.000
_cell.length_b   1.000
_cell.length_c   1.000
_cell.angle_alpha   90.00
_cell.angle_beta   90.00
_cell.angle_gamma   90.00
#
_symmetry.space_group_name_H-M   'P 1'
#
loop_
_entity.id
_entity.type
_entity.pdbx_description
1 polymer ?
#
loop_
_entity_poly.entity_id
_entity_poly.type
_entity_poly.pdbx_seq_one_letter_code
_entity_poly.pdbx_strand_id
1 'polypeptide(L)'
;MGSSTLSETDAPALRKLCCHHLKKCGGTSFNAWLDTQYPVYPDDLRAKQKQIFGEQSEEGSPYMNHRAKVRRFASSIFENRDLTHTHLGLVCRAPAGAFRMTMLRNAQDRLLSQVRDYRRLSAQSMATANPIALRAIKDAKAMPLRAFLIKHSDQVQGHHMYFDNYMVRALAYNRLGLLAERVEDVQQILPVALDVLEQDMDFVGILEQGTANNAVLASALDWMPVTYVPVLNQTSRALLDADEVQDAQDVINRLTAQDALLYEAATDLFDAARAKYPTRQKDEYENGPLQRRFAAINHHAGHQVVGLDLAQPFVATGHDGRVQIPDGRYCIYVRFGTAFETYIQTPAQVGFTLKLDMGWRPNDSVIENLKFAVNGTACAFDADIDAETLTVSVPPQPREFCLLSISLADQNLEEPRGLQIFGATIIQQS
;
A
#
# COMPACT_ATOMS: atom_id res chain seq x y z
N MET A 1 -38.31 -15.85 -27.41
CA MET A 1 -37.89 -14.47 -27.06
C MET A 1 -38.18 -14.26 -25.59
N GLY A 2 -37.16 -14.35 -24.75
CA GLY A 2 -37.23 -14.04 -23.33
C GLY A 2 -35.95 -13.32 -22.98
N SER A 3 -35.99 -11.99 -23.11
CA SER A 3 -34.90 -11.10 -22.69
C SER A 3 -34.87 -11.13 -21.17
N SER A 4 -33.93 -11.88 -20.61
CA SER A 4 -33.56 -11.78 -19.21
C SER A 4 -32.71 -10.52 -19.06
N THR A 5 -33.35 -9.46 -18.59
CA THR A 5 -32.67 -8.30 -18.01
C THR A 5 -31.93 -8.78 -16.75
N LEU A 6 -30.63 -9.02 -16.86
CA LEU A 6 -29.73 -9.06 -15.71
C LEU A 6 -29.79 -7.67 -15.06
N SER A 7 -30.22 -7.61 -13.80
CA SER A 7 -30.19 -6.37 -13.02
C SER A 7 -28.74 -5.93 -12.80
N GLU A 8 -28.46 -4.65 -13.05
CA GLU A 8 -27.16 -3.98 -12.95
C GLU A 8 -26.51 -3.96 -11.53
N THR A 9 -26.96 -4.77 -10.57
CA THR A 9 -26.60 -4.60 -9.14
C THR A 9 -25.77 -5.72 -8.50
N ASP A 10 -25.41 -6.80 -9.20
CA ASP A 10 -24.74 -7.96 -8.56
C ASP A 10 -23.30 -8.20 -9.05
N ALA A 11 -22.62 -7.17 -9.56
CA ALA A 11 -21.17 -7.27 -9.74
C ALA A 11 -20.49 -7.34 -8.35
N PRO A 12 -19.62 -8.31 -8.08
CA PRO A 12 -18.96 -8.40 -6.79
C PRO A 12 -18.10 -7.16 -6.58
N ALA A 13 -18.54 -6.28 -5.68
CA ALA A 13 -17.79 -5.07 -5.32
C ALA A 13 -16.37 -5.43 -4.88
N LEU A 14 -15.41 -4.54 -5.16
CA LEU A 14 -14.05 -4.72 -4.69
C LEU A 14 -14.02 -4.93 -3.18
N ARG A 15 -13.34 -6.00 -2.75
CA ARG A 15 -13.18 -6.31 -1.33
C ARG A 15 -12.48 -5.15 -0.63
N LYS A 16 -13.06 -4.68 0.48
CA LYS A 16 -12.42 -3.68 1.35
C LYS A 16 -11.18 -4.28 2.02
N LEU A 17 -10.10 -3.49 2.11
CA LEU A 17 -8.86 -3.80 2.79
C LEU A 17 -8.65 -2.92 4.00
N CYS A 18 -8.23 -3.52 5.10
CA CYS A 18 -7.76 -2.83 6.29
C CYS A 18 -6.34 -3.28 6.61
N CYS A 19 -5.37 -2.39 6.42
CA CYS A 19 -3.98 -2.59 6.79
C CYS A 19 -3.68 -1.87 8.10
N HIS A 20 -3.41 -2.63 9.16
CA HIS A 20 -2.83 -2.07 10.38
C HIS A 20 -1.33 -1.81 10.15
N HIS A 21 -1.03 -0.57 9.79
CA HIS A 21 0.33 -0.12 9.49
C HIS A 21 1.12 0.05 10.78
N LEU A 22 2.01 -0.89 11.09
CA LEU A 22 2.94 -0.76 12.21
C LEU A 22 4.11 0.15 11.85
N LYS A 23 4.51 1.03 12.79
CA LYS A 23 5.63 1.96 12.58
C LYS A 23 6.91 1.20 12.30
N LYS A 24 7.62 1.64 11.26
CA LYS A 24 8.94 1.14 10.86
C LYS A 24 8.98 -0.33 10.43
N CYS A 25 7.83 -0.86 10.04
CA CYS A 25 7.67 -2.18 9.40
C CYS A 25 7.48 -2.04 7.89
N GLY A 26 8.11 -1.04 7.24
CA GLY A 26 8.07 -0.84 5.79
C GLY A 26 6.73 -0.39 5.18
N GLY A 27 5.77 0.03 6.00
CA GLY A 27 4.45 0.38 5.50
C GLY A 27 4.40 1.56 4.52
N THR A 28 5.39 2.45 4.45
CA THR A 28 5.39 3.50 3.41
C THR A 28 5.47 2.90 2.00
N SER A 29 6.43 2.00 1.74
CA SER A 29 6.61 1.39 0.42
C SER A 29 5.46 0.44 0.11
N PHE A 30 5.06 -0.37 1.10
CA PHE A 30 3.97 -1.33 0.95
C PHE A 30 2.61 -0.65 0.73
N ASN A 31 2.28 0.39 1.50
CA ASN A 31 1.02 1.12 1.33
C ASN A 31 0.99 1.87 -0.01
N ALA A 32 2.11 2.46 -0.44
CA ALA A 32 2.17 3.09 -1.76
C ALA A 32 1.94 2.08 -2.88
N TRP A 33 2.42 0.85 -2.74
CA TRP A 33 2.04 -0.24 -3.64
C TRP A 33 0.56 -0.61 -3.52
N LEU A 34 -0.01 -0.73 -2.32
CA LEU A 34 -1.46 -0.99 -2.16
C LEU A 34 -2.31 0.10 -2.83
N ASP A 35 -1.90 1.36 -2.71
CA ASP A 35 -2.59 2.51 -3.31
C ASP A 35 -2.61 2.44 -4.85
N THR A 36 -1.72 1.64 -5.48
CA THR A 36 -1.78 1.39 -6.94
C THR A 36 -3.00 0.56 -7.35
N GLN A 37 -3.53 -0.26 -6.43
CA GLN A 37 -4.58 -1.24 -6.68
C GLN A 37 -6.00 -0.67 -6.50
N TYR A 38 -6.11 0.55 -5.98
CA TYR A 38 -7.36 1.22 -5.61
C TYR A 38 -7.47 2.60 -6.28
N PRO A 39 -8.69 3.15 -6.42
CA PRO A 39 -8.88 4.51 -6.91
C PRO A 39 -8.31 5.55 -5.94
N VAL A 40 -8.06 6.75 -6.46
CA VAL A 40 -7.68 7.90 -5.63
C VAL A 40 -8.90 8.35 -4.84
N TYR A 41 -8.76 8.44 -3.51
CA TYR A 41 -9.83 8.93 -2.65
C TYR A 41 -9.79 10.46 -2.58
N PRO A 42 -10.95 11.14 -2.71
CA PRO A 42 -11.01 12.61 -2.71
C PRO A 42 -10.78 13.23 -1.32
N ASP A 43 -10.88 12.45 -0.24
CA ASP A 43 -10.68 12.94 1.12
C ASP A 43 -9.23 12.86 1.60
N ASP A 44 -8.76 13.84 2.39
CA ASP A 44 -7.48 13.75 3.09
C ASP A 44 -7.67 12.99 4.41
N LEU A 45 -7.19 11.75 4.43
CA LEU A 45 -7.21 10.86 5.59
C LEU A 45 -6.63 11.51 6.85
N ARG A 46 -5.52 12.24 6.71
CA ARG A 46 -4.82 12.88 7.83
C ARG A 46 -5.61 14.09 8.32
N ALA A 47 -6.21 14.87 7.43
CA ALA A 47 -7.10 15.96 7.82
C ALA A 47 -8.32 15.44 8.60
N LYS A 48 -8.96 14.37 8.10
CA LYS A 48 -10.10 13.73 8.75
C LYS A 48 -9.76 13.17 10.13
N GLN A 49 -8.60 12.53 10.26
CA GLN A 49 -8.10 12.07 11.54
C GLN A 49 -7.86 13.26 12.50
N LYS A 50 -7.20 14.33 12.04
CA LYS A 50 -6.97 15.52 12.86
C LYS A 50 -8.26 16.16 13.34
N GLN A 51 -9.28 16.24 12.48
CA GLN A 51 -10.60 16.76 12.84
C GLN A 51 -11.21 15.95 13.99
N ILE A 52 -11.39 14.64 13.81
CA ILE A 52 -12.07 13.78 14.80
C ILE A 52 -11.28 13.71 16.12
N PHE A 53 -9.96 13.61 16.06
CA PHE A 53 -9.15 13.50 17.28
C PHE A 53 -8.89 14.86 17.96
N GLY A 54 -8.97 15.97 17.21
CA GLY A 54 -8.81 17.33 17.69
C GLY A 54 -10.05 17.93 18.36
N GLU A 55 -11.24 17.37 18.14
CA GLU A 55 -12.46 17.75 18.85
C GLU A 55 -12.28 17.58 20.37
N GLN A 56 -12.46 18.67 21.13
CA GLN A 56 -12.51 18.58 22.58
C GLN A 56 -13.82 17.93 23.01
N SER A 57 -13.75 17.02 23.97
CA SER A 57 -14.91 16.41 24.60
C SER A 57 -14.93 16.88 26.04
N GLU A 58 -16.02 17.51 26.45
CA GLU A 58 -16.13 18.20 27.74
C GLU A 58 -16.46 17.24 28.91
N GLU A 59 -16.83 15.99 28.65
CA GLU A 59 -17.27 15.05 29.69
C GLU A 59 -16.74 13.61 29.46
N GLY A 60 -16.43 12.89 30.55
CA GLY A 60 -16.15 11.45 30.55
C GLY A 60 -14.68 11.02 30.70
N SER A 61 -14.48 9.70 30.86
CA SER A 61 -13.14 9.11 30.95
C SER A 61 -12.38 9.26 29.62
N PRO A 62 -11.09 9.65 29.63
CA PRO A 62 -10.26 9.74 28.43
C PRO A 62 -10.28 8.46 27.58
N TYR A 63 -10.43 7.29 28.22
CA TYR A 63 -10.55 6.00 27.53
C TYR A 63 -11.83 5.88 26.71
N MET A 64 -12.97 6.23 27.33
CA MET A 64 -14.28 6.16 26.67
C MET A 64 -14.35 7.14 25.50
N ASN A 65 -13.81 8.35 25.72
CA ASN A 65 -13.75 9.39 24.69
C ASN A 65 -12.85 8.97 23.53
N HIS A 66 -11.71 8.35 23.80
CA HIS A 66 -10.83 7.81 22.76
C HIS A 66 -11.47 6.65 21.99
N ARG A 67 -12.11 5.70 22.68
CA ARG A 67 -12.81 4.58 22.04
C ARG A 67 -13.97 5.05 21.15
N ALA A 68 -14.70 6.08 21.57
CA ALA A 68 -15.75 6.71 20.78
C ALA A 68 -15.18 7.39 19.52
N LYS A 69 -14.08 8.15 19.65
CA LYS A 69 -13.37 8.77 18.53
C LYS A 69 -12.86 7.74 17.52
N VAL A 70 -12.23 6.66 17.99
CA VAL A 70 -11.78 5.55 17.12
C VAL A 70 -12.96 4.92 16.39
N ARG A 71 -14.09 4.70 17.07
CA ARG A 71 -15.30 4.16 16.44
C ARG A 71 -15.83 5.08 15.34
N ARG A 72 -15.97 6.38 15.62
CA ARG A 72 -16.44 7.37 14.64
C ARG A 72 -15.49 7.47 13.44
N PHE A 73 -14.18 7.45 13.70
CA PHE A 73 -13.17 7.42 12.64
C PHE A 73 -13.30 6.17 11.76
N ALA A 74 -13.44 4.98 12.38
CA ALA A 74 -13.64 3.72 11.66
C ALA A 74 -14.90 3.72 10.79
N SER A 75 -16.05 4.13 11.35
CA SER A 75 -17.30 4.23 10.56
C SER A 75 -17.11 5.15 9.35
N SER A 76 -16.59 6.35 9.60
CA SER A 76 -16.46 7.35 8.53
C SER A 76 -15.43 6.97 7.47
N ILE A 77 -14.38 6.22 7.79
CA ILE A 77 -13.38 5.82 6.80
C ILE A 77 -13.84 4.64 5.96
N PHE A 78 -14.42 3.61 6.59
CA PHE A 78 -14.87 2.41 5.87
C PHE A 78 -16.11 2.66 5.00
N GLU A 79 -16.90 3.69 5.29
CA GLU A 79 -17.97 4.16 4.40
C GLU A 79 -17.43 4.76 3.10
N ASN A 80 -16.28 5.46 3.15
CA ASN A 80 -15.79 6.27 2.03
C ASN A 80 -14.59 5.66 1.30
N ARG A 81 -14.02 4.57 1.84
CA ARG A 81 -12.81 3.96 1.29
C ARG A 81 -12.91 2.46 1.23
N ASP A 82 -12.31 1.90 0.19
CA ASP A 82 -12.11 0.47 0.05
C ASP A 82 -10.74 0.04 0.54
N LEU A 83 -9.72 0.90 0.47
CA LEU A 83 -8.43 0.69 1.11
C LEU A 83 -8.26 1.65 2.29
N THR A 84 -7.99 1.08 3.45
CA THR A 84 -7.60 1.83 4.65
C THR A 84 -6.28 1.30 5.18
N HIS A 85 -5.26 2.15 5.25
CA HIS A 85 -4.02 1.87 5.97
C HIS A 85 -3.78 2.96 7.02
N THR A 86 -3.53 2.55 8.27
CA THR A 86 -3.33 3.51 9.37
C THR A 86 -2.57 2.88 10.53
N HIS A 87 -1.92 3.73 11.34
CA HIS A 87 -1.28 3.32 12.59
C HIS A 87 -2.27 3.00 13.70
N LEU A 88 -3.54 3.41 13.56
CA LEU A 88 -4.59 3.07 14.51
C LEU A 88 -5.00 1.60 14.34
N GLY A 89 -5.13 0.87 15.44
CA GLY A 89 -5.71 -0.48 15.41
C GLY A 89 -7.19 -0.42 15.09
N LEU A 90 -7.54 -0.55 13.80
CA LEU A 90 -8.92 -0.54 13.30
C LEU A 90 -9.41 -1.91 12.83
N VAL A 91 -8.57 -2.95 12.91
CA VAL A 91 -8.84 -4.27 12.33
C VAL A 91 -10.13 -4.88 12.92
N CYS A 92 -10.30 -4.78 14.23
CA CYS A 92 -11.51 -5.24 14.93
C CYS A 92 -12.78 -4.44 14.59
N ARG A 93 -12.65 -3.32 13.87
CA ARG A 93 -13.75 -2.46 13.42
C ARG A 93 -13.94 -2.50 11.91
N ALA A 94 -13.11 -3.23 11.18
CA ALA A 94 -13.28 -3.39 9.74
C ALA A 94 -14.61 -4.10 9.45
N PRO A 95 -15.35 -3.68 8.42
CA PRO A 95 -16.66 -4.25 8.09
C PRO A 95 -16.55 -5.76 7.82
N ALA A 96 -17.68 -6.46 7.93
CA ALA A 96 -17.76 -7.87 7.61
C ALA A 96 -17.27 -8.11 6.16
N GLY A 97 -16.46 -9.15 5.95
CA GLY A 97 -15.87 -9.47 4.66
C GLY A 97 -14.67 -8.61 4.26
N ALA A 98 -14.28 -7.59 5.03
CA ALA A 98 -13.01 -6.88 4.78
C ALA A 98 -11.83 -7.86 4.91
N PHE A 99 -10.82 -7.71 4.04
CA PHE A 99 -9.55 -8.42 4.18
C PHE A 99 -8.62 -7.58 5.08
N ARG A 100 -8.17 -8.19 6.16
CA ARG A 100 -7.42 -7.53 7.23
C ARG A 100 -5.97 -7.97 7.17
N MET A 101 -5.05 -7.03 7.30
CA MET A 101 -3.64 -7.34 7.20
C MET A 101 -2.77 -6.47 8.08
N THR A 102 -1.56 -6.95 8.33
CA THR A 102 -0.48 -6.16 8.93
C THR A 102 0.87 -6.63 8.40
N MET A 103 1.92 -5.85 8.66
CA MET A 103 3.30 -6.26 8.42
C MET A 103 4.14 -6.07 9.67
N LEU A 104 4.93 -7.08 10.00
CA LEU A 104 5.90 -7.06 11.07
C LEU A 104 7.31 -6.98 10.51
N ARG A 105 8.26 -6.77 11.40
CA ARG A 105 9.70 -6.66 11.13
C ARG A 105 10.45 -7.24 12.31
N ASN A 106 11.68 -7.71 12.10
CA ASN A 106 12.58 -8.05 13.20
C ASN A 106 12.55 -6.93 14.27
N ALA A 107 12.31 -7.34 15.51
CA ALA A 107 11.98 -6.43 16.60
C ALA A 107 13.09 -5.39 16.88
N GLN A 108 14.35 -5.83 16.86
CA GLN A 108 15.51 -4.96 17.07
C GLN A 108 15.69 -4.00 15.91
N ASP A 109 15.63 -4.49 14.67
CA ASP A 109 15.75 -3.65 13.49
C ASP A 109 14.66 -2.60 13.40
N ARG A 110 13.44 -2.95 13.83
CA ARG A 110 12.32 -2.02 13.94
C ARG A 110 12.60 -0.91 14.95
N LEU A 111 13.07 -1.28 16.15
CA LEU A 111 13.45 -0.33 17.20
C LEU A 111 14.55 0.62 16.72
N LEU A 112 15.65 0.08 16.20
CA LEU A 112 16.79 0.86 15.71
C LEU A 112 16.39 1.75 14.53
N SER A 113 15.52 1.27 13.65
CA SER A 113 14.97 2.06 12.54
C SER A 113 14.12 3.24 13.04
N GLN A 114 13.44 3.12 14.18
CA GLN A 114 12.69 4.22 14.79
C GLN A 114 13.63 5.29 15.34
N VAL A 115 14.74 4.89 15.97
CA VAL A 115 15.75 5.84 16.49
C VAL A 115 16.49 6.55 15.36
N ARG A 116 16.94 5.81 14.33
CA ARG A 116 17.58 6.38 13.13
C ARG A 116 16.69 7.43 12.47
N ASP A 117 15.39 7.14 12.37
CA ASP A 117 14.42 8.08 11.84
C ASP A 117 14.38 9.37 12.65
N TYR A 118 14.26 9.28 13.97
CA TYR A 118 14.26 10.46 14.84
C TYR A 118 15.55 11.27 14.75
N ARG A 119 16.70 10.62 14.64
CA ARG A 119 18.00 11.29 14.47
C ARG A 119 18.10 12.09 13.17
N ARG A 120 17.49 11.61 12.08
CA ARG A 120 17.58 12.26 10.75
C ARG A 120 16.46 13.28 10.45
N LEU A 121 15.39 13.36 11.23
CA LEU A 121 14.25 14.26 10.92
C LEU A 121 14.70 15.72 10.82
N SER A 122 14.24 16.46 9.80
CA SER A 122 14.54 17.88 9.65
C SER A 122 13.72 18.76 10.61
N ALA A 123 14.12 20.03 10.78
CA ALA A 123 13.35 21.00 11.56
C ALA A 123 11.92 21.17 11.07
N GLN A 124 11.71 21.16 9.74
CA GLN A 124 10.40 21.23 9.13
C GLN A 124 9.53 20.01 9.48
N SER A 125 10.11 18.80 9.45
CA SER A 125 9.38 17.59 9.85
C SER A 125 8.99 17.59 11.34
N MET A 126 9.82 18.20 12.19
CA MET A 126 9.54 18.32 13.63
C MET A 126 8.38 19.28 13.95
N ALA A 127 8.09 20.26 13.11
CA ALA A 127 7.07 21.29 13.36
C ALA A 127 5.64 20.72 13.50
N THR A 128 5.39 19.51 12.98
CA THR A 128 4.08 18.86 13.02
C THR A 128 4.01 17.67 13.99
N ALA A 129 5.09 17.40 14.73
CA ALA A 129 5.14 16.32 15.71
C ALA A 129 4.35 16.69 16.97
N ASN A 130 3.69 15.70 17.58
CA ASN A 130 3.08 15.92 18.89
C ASN A 130 4.17 16.17 19.97
N PRO A 131 3.85 16.83 21.10
CA PRO A 131 4.86 17.22 22.10
C PRO A 131 5.69 16.06 22.66
N ILE A 132 5.08 14.89 22.85
CA ILE A 132 5.72 13.67 23.36
C ILE A 132 6.78 13.18 22.36
N ALA A 133 6.39 13.00 21.09
CA ALA A 133 7.29 12.60 20.02
C ALA A 133 8.39 13.66 19.81
N LEU A 134 8.08 14.96 19.91
CA LEU A 134 9.06 16.03 19.76
C LEU A 134 10.16 15.95 20.83
N ARG A 135 9.81 15.64 22.09
CA ARG A 135 10.80 15.42 23.15
C ARG A 135 11.72 14.23 22.83
N ALA A 136 11.15 13.11 22.42
CA ALA A 136 11.93 11.93 22.02
C ALA A 136 12.83 12.23 20.80
N ILE A 137 12.36 12.99 19.82
CA ILE A 137 13.15 13.37 18.65
C ILE A 137 14.36 14.23 19.05
N LYS A 138 14.15 15.22 19.93
CA LYS A 138 15.24 16.07 20.43
C LYS A 138 16.28 15.26 21.22
N ASP A 139 15.81 14.40 22.12
CA ASP A 139 16.68 13.55 22.93
C ASP A 139 17.45 12.53 22.08
N ALA A 140 16.81 11.90 21.10
CA ALA A 140 17.46 10.92 20.20
C ALA A 140 18.66 11.52 19.46
N LYS A 141 18.61 12.82 19.13
CA LYS A 141 19.70 13.56 18.47
C LYS A 141 20.82 13.98 19.42
N ALA A 142 20.50 14.16 20.70
CA ALA A 142 21.42 14.75 21.68
C ALA A 142 22.06 13.71 22.62
N MET A 143 21.54 12.49 22.67
CA MET A 143 21.92 11.47 23.65
C MET A 143 22.49 10.21 22.99
N PRO A 144 23.45 9.54 23.67
CA PRO A 144 23.82 8.16 23.33
C PRO A 144 22.60 7.23 23.37
N LEU A 145 22.60 6.22 22.50
CA LEU A 145 21.47 5.30 22.30
C LEU A 145 21.03 4.63 23.60
N ARG A 146 21.97 4.10 24.38
CA ARG A 146 21.68 3.45 25.66
C ARG A 146 20.90 4.37 26.61
N ALA A 147 21.44 5.57 26.84
CA ALA A 147 20.81 6.58 27.71
C ALA A 147 19.45 7.02 27.18
N PHE A 148 19.34 7.20 25.86
CA PHE A 148 18.08 7.52 25.19
C PHE A 148 17.02 6.43 25.41
N LEU A 149 17.36 5.16 25.17
CA LEU A 149 16.43 4.04 25.30
C LEU A 149 15.94 3.87 26.74
N ILE A 150 16.84 3.95 27.73
CA ILE A 150 16.48 3.88 29.17
C ILE A 150 15.50 5.02 29.51
N LYS A 151 15.85 6.26 29.13
CA LYS A 151 15.03 7.43 29.44
C LYS A 151 13.61 7.33 28.89
N HIS A 152 13.45 6.79 27.67
CA HIS A 152 12.17 6.75 26.96
C HIS A 152 11.42 5.43 27.09
N SER A 153 12.05 4.36 27.60
CA SER A 153 11.35 3.11 27.93
C SER A 153 10.62 3.17 29.27
N ASP A 154 11.15 3.95 30.22
CA ASP A 154 10.65 3.94 31.60
C ASP A 154 9.61 5.05 31.86
N GLN A 155 9.29 5.84 30.83
CA GLN A 155 8.30 6.91 30.91
C GLN A 155 6.90 6.40 30.53
N VAL A 156 6.04 6.32 31.55
CA VAL A 156 4.62 5.91 31.45
C VAL A 156 3.79 6.80 30.49
N GLN A 157 4.26 7.99 30.13
CA GLN A 157 3.52 8.92 29.27
C GLN A 157 3.86 8.74 27.78
N GLY A 158 3.10 7.94 27.03
CA GLY A 158 3.09 7.98 25.56
C GLY A 158 4.24 7.28 24.84
N HIS A 159 5.38 7.08 25.50
CA HIS A 159 6.60 6.61 24.85
C HIS A 159 6.65 5.09 24.63
N HIS A 160 5.91 4.30 25.42
CA HIS A 160 5.83 2.84 25.24
C HIS A 160 5.31 2.47 23.84
N MET A 161 4.38 3.25 23.28
CA MET A 161 3.85 3.08 21.91
C MET A 161 4.83 3.45 20.78
N TYR A 162 6.11 3.59 21.10
CA TYR A 162 7.19 3.82 20.14
C TYR A 162 8.39 2.90 20.34
N PHE A 163 8.62 2.34 21.53
CA PHE A 163 9.87 1.65 21.87
C PHE A 163 9.66 0.30 22.53
N ASP A 164 9.09 0.27 23.74
CA ASP A 164 8.95 -0.94 24.56
C ASP A 164 7.91 -1.92 23.99
N ASN A 165 8.40 -3.03 23.42
CA ASN A 165 7.60 -4.11 22.85
C ASN A 165 6.43 -3.57 22.01
N TYR A 166 6.79 -2.65 21.11
CA TYR A 166 5.88 -1.82 20.36
C TYR A 166 4.89 -2.65 19.53
N MET A 167 5.35 -3.73 18.87
CA MET A 167 4.49 -4.51 17.99
C MET A 167 3.41 -5.24 18.81
N VAL A 168 3.77 -5.82 19.96
CA VAL A 168 2.80 -6.42 20.89
C VAL A 168 1.78 -5.39 21.36
N ARG A 169 2.23 -4.24 21.86
CA ARG A 169 1.33 -3.18 22.33
C ARG A 169 0.42 -2.67 21.22
N ALA A 170 0.97 -2.46 20.01
CA ALA A 170 0.22 -1.98 18.87
C ALA A 170 -0.85 -2.97 18.42
N LEU A 171 -0.56 -4.28 18.38
CA LEU A 171 -1.56 -5.27 18.00
C LEU A 171 -2.61 -5.47 19.09
N ALA A 172 -2.20 -5.59 20.34
CA ALA A 172 -3.11 -5.70 21.49
C ALA A 172 -4.05 -4.49 21.61
N TYR A 173 -3.62 -3.31 21.17
CA TYR A 173 -4.45 -2.11 21.10
C TYR A 173 -5.73 -2.31 20.28
N ASN A 174 -5.76 -3.21 19.28
CA ASN A 174 -7.01 -3.51 18.55
C ASN A 174 -8.12 -3.98 19.49
N ARG A 175 -7.81 -4.79 20.51
CA ARG A 175 -8.80 -5.31 21.45
C ARG A 175 -8.89 -4.49 22.74
N LEU A 176 -7.75 -4.00 23.23
CA LEU A 176 -7.67 -3.33 24.54
C LEU A 176 -7.76 -1.80 24.46
N GLY A 177 -7.53 -1.20 23.29
CA GLY A 177 -7.41 0.26 23.13
C GLY A 177 -6.25 0.83 23.94
N LEU A 178 -6.43 2.02 24.53
CA LEU A 178 -5.38 2.71 25.31
C LEU A 178 -4.89 1.93 26.54
N LEU A 179 -5.59 0.88 26.97
CA LEU A 179 -5.12 0.03 28.07
C LEU A 179 -3.81 -0.68 27.70
N ALA A 180 -3.61 -1.05 26.43
CA ALA A 180 -2.39 -1.72 25.97
C ALA A 180 -1.11 -0.90 26.19
N GLU A 181 -1.21 0.43 26.21
CA GLU A 181 -0.07 1.33 26.46
C GLU A 181 0.36 1.33 27.93
N ARG A 182 -0.59 1.09 28.85
CA ARG A 182 -0.40 1.27 30.29
C ARG A 182 -0.03 -0.01 31.03
N VAL A 183 -0.11 -1.17 30.37
CA VAL A 183 0.31 -2.43 30.99
C VAL A 183 1.82 -2.38 31.22
N GLU A 184 2.24 -2.51 32.47
CA GLU A 184 3.65 -2.49 32.87
C GLU A 184 4.38 -3.74 32.38
N ASP A 185 3.80 -4.92 32.65
CA ASP A 185 4.32 -6.20 32.18
C ASP A 185 3.70 -6.60 30.83
N VAL A 186 4.44 -6.35 29.75
CA VAL A 186 3.98 -6.65 28.38
C VAL A 186 3.70 -8.13 28.16
N GLN A 187 4.31 -9.03 28.94
CA GLN A 187 4.05 -10.46 28.83
C GLN A 187 2.56 -10.77 29.06
N GLN A 188 1.86 -9.99 29.88
CA GLN A 188 0.42 -10.17 30.15
C GLN A 188 -0.48 -9.87 28.95
N ILE A 189 -0.01 -9.06 28.00
CA ILE A 189 -0.79 -8.71 26.79
C ILE A 189 -0.25 -9.37 25.51
N LEU A 190 0.86 -10.09 25.58
CA LEU A 190 1.36 -10.89 24.46
C LEU A 190 0.30 -11.90 23.95
N PRO A 191 -0.43 -12.66 24.80
CA PRO A 191 -1.48 -13.56 24.31
C PRO A 191 -2.56 -12.84 23.51
N VAL A 192 -2.93 -11.62 23.93
CA VAL A 192 -3.93 -10.82 23.20
C VAL A 192 -3.41 -10.38 21.83
N ALA A 193 -2.12 -10.04 21.73
CA ALA A 193 -1.51 -9.68 20.46
C ALA A 193 -1.40 -10.88 19.50
N LEU A 194 -1.04 -12.06 20.02
CA LEU A 194 -1.02 -13.31 19.26
C LEU A 194 -2.42 -13.67 18.75
N ASP A 195 -3.45 -13.60 19.59
CA ASP A 195 -4.83 -13.83 19.17
C ASP A 195 -5.26 -12.86 18.05
N VAL A 196 -4.83 -11.59 18.12
CA VAL A 196 -5.13 -10.62 17.06
C VAL A 196 -4.47 -11.03 15.74
N LEU A 197 -3.21 -11.50 15.77
CA LEU A 197 -2.55 -11.99 14.55
C LEU A 197 -3.25 -13.20 13.97
N GLU A 198 -3.62 -14.17 14.80
CA GLU A 198 -4.15 -15.45 14.34
C GLU A 198 -5.62 -15.38 13.96
N GLN A 199 -6.43 -14.62 14.70
CA GLN A 199 -7.90 -14.65 14.59
C GLN A 199 -8.46 -13.42 13.87
N ASP A 200 -7.78 -12.28 13.93
CA ASP A 200 -8.32 -11.03 13.41
C ASP A 200 -7.69 -10.62 12.06
N MET A 201 -6.61 -11.26 11.62
CA MET A 201 -5.92 -10.95 10.35
C MET A 201 -6.14 -12.06 9.30
N ASP A 202 -6.40 -11.66 8.05
CA ASP A 202 -6.39 -12.56 6.90
C ASP A 202 -4.97 -12.77 6.35
N PHE A 203 -4.07 -11.80 6.56
CA PHE A 203 -2.67 -11.85 6.12
C PHE A 203 -1.72 -11.14 7.09
N VAL A 204 -0.58 -11.79 7.37
CA VAL A 204 0.50 -11.23 8.18
C VAL A 204 1.78 -11.27 7.35
N GLY A 205 2.30 -10.10 7.00
CA GLY A 205 3.53 -9.96 6.22
C GLY A 205 4.78 -9.79 7.10
N ILE A 206 5.93 -10.10 6.52
CA ILE A 206 7.25 -9.95 7.14
C ILE A 206 8.11 -9.04 6.27
N LEU A 207 8.50 -7.87 6.77
CA LEU A 207 9.19 -6.85 5.99
C LEU A 207 10.41 -7.39 5.23
N GLU A 208 11.17 -8.25 5.89
CA GLU A 208 12.39 -8.88 5.39
C GLU A 208 12.14 -9.78 4.16
N GLN A 209 10.90 -10.23 3.95
CA GLN A 209 10.49 -11.03 2.79
C GLN A 209 10.16 -10.17 1.56
N GLY A 210 10.23 -8.85 1.66
CA GLY A 210 10.19 -7.92 0.53
C GLY A 210 9.06 -8.21 -0.47
N THR A 211 9.43 -8.41 -1.73
CA THR A 211 8.51 -8.69 -2.85
C THR A 211 7.68 -9.96 -2.68
N ALA A 212 8.11 -10.91 -1.85
CA ALA A 212 7.33 -12.11 -1.56
C ALA A 212 6.02 -11.77 -0.82
N ASN A 213 6.00 -10.73 0.03
CA ASN A 213 4.76 -10.26 0.64
C ASN A 213 3.74 -9.83 -0.41
N ASN A 214 4.20 -9.03 -1.37
CA ASN A 214 3.36 -8.52 -2.45
C ASN A 214 2.85 -9.66 -3.34
N ALA A 215 3.70 -10.65 -3.65
CA ALA A 215 3.33 -11.79 -4.47
C ALA A 215 2.28 -12.70 -3.80
N VAL A 216 2.45 -13.00 -2.50
CA VAL A 216 1.49 -13.77 -1.71
C VAL A 216 0.16 -13.03 -1.64
N LEU A 217 0.19 -11.72 -1.35
CA LEU A 217 -1.04 -10.92 -1.28
C LEU A 217 -1.73 -10.80 -2.64
N ALA A 218 -0.97 -10.60 -3.72
CA ALA A 218 -1.52 -10.55 -5.07
C ALA A 218 -2.21 -11.87 -5.44
N SER A 219 -1.60 -13.00 -5.07
CA SER A 219 -2.23 -14.33 -5.22
C SER A 219 -3.49 -14.45 -4.36
N ALA A 220 -3.45 -14.06 -3.08
CA ALA A 220 -4.60 -14.13 -2.18
C ALA A 220 -5.81 -13.29 -2.61
N LEU A 221 -5.58 -12.18 -3.33
CA LEU A 221 -6.60 -11.22 -3.76
C LEU A 221 -6.92 -11.26 -5.26
N ASP A 222 -6.38 -12.24 -5.99
CA ASP A 222 -6.52 -12.34 -7.45
C ASP A 222 -6.09 -11.07 -8.19
N TRP A 223 -5.03 -10.43 -7.70
CA TRP A 223 -4.35 -9.33 -8.37
C TRP A 223 -3.32 -9.84 -9.36
N MET A 224 -2.95 -8.94 -10.27
CA MET A 224 -1.92 -9.21 -11.27
C MET A 224 -0.59 -9.58 -10.59
N PRO A 225 0.17 -10.56 -11.14
CA PRO A 225 1.50 -10.88 -10.64
C PRO A 225 2.39 -9.63 -10.53
N VAL A 226 3.14 -9.56 -9.43
CA VAL A 226 3.94 -8.39 -9.09
C VAL A 226 5.21 -8.37 -9.94
N THR A 227 5.35 -7.38 -10.80
CA THR A 227 6.56 -7.16 -11.61
C THR A 227 7.43 -6.03 -11.03
N TYR A 228 6.85 -5.16 -10.21
CA TYR A 228 7.51 -4.01 -9.63
C TYR A 228 6.87 -3.64 -8.28
N VAL A 229 7.71 -3.25 -7.32
CA VAL A 229 7.30 -2.66 -6.05
C VAL A 229 8.11 -1.38 -5.85
N PRO A 230 7.47 -0.20 -5.75
CA PRO A 230 8.18 1.05 -5.56
C PRO A 230 8.91 1.04 -4.20
N VAL A 231 10.24 1.17 -4.23
CA VAL A 231 11.05 1.27 -3.01
C VAL A 231 11.12 2.73 -2.57
N LEU A 232 10.09 3.15 -1.84
CA LEU A 232 10.01 4.50 -1.25
C LEU A 232 10.59 4.44 0.16
N ASN A 233 11.71 5.14 0.40
CA ASN A 233 12.57 5.12 1.60
C ASN A 233 13.81 4.22 1.52
N GLN A 234 14.69 4.48 0.54
CA GLN A 234 16.11 4.29 0.81
C GLN A 234 16.52 5.36 1.83
N THR A 235 16.36 5.08 3.12
CA THR A 235 16.88 5.98 4.14
C THR A 235 18.39 6.03 3.95
N SER A 236 18.90 7.16 3.48
CA SER A 236 20.32 7.51 3.63
C SER A 236 20.67 7.22 5.08
N ARG A 237 21.64 6.33 5.28
CA ARG A 237 21.97 5.76 6.58
C ARG A 237 22.47 6.90 7.48
N ALA A 238 21.60 7.48 8.29
CA ALA A 238 22.04 7.96 9.60
C ALA A 238 22.47 6.70 10.33
N LEU A 239 23.75 6.36 10.19
CA LEU A 239 24.35 5.19 10.81
C LEU A 239 24.24 5.40 12.32
N LEU A 240 23.54 4.50 12.99
CA LEU A 240 23.85 4.25 14.39
C LEU A 240 25.22 3.59 14.38
N ASP A 241 26.12 4.06 15.22
CA ASP A 241 27.44 3.45 15.37
C ASP A 241 27.27 2.01 15.86
N ALA A 242 28.04 1.07 15.32
CA ALA A 242 27.99 -0.33 15.72
C ALA A 242 28.38 -0.48 17.20
N ASP A 243 29.34 0.31 17.67
CA ASP A 243 29.78 0.30 19.07
C ASP A 243 28.66 0.83 19.98
N GLU A 244 27.92 1.83 19.53
CA GLU A 244 26.77 2.39 20.25
C GLU A 244 25.60 1.40 20.35
N VAL A 245 25.36 0.59 19.30
CA VAL A 245 24.37 -0.48 19.34
C VAL A 245 24.81 -1.58 20.30
N GLN A 246 26.07 -2.00 20.23
CA GLN A 246 26.63 -3.03 21.10
C GLN A 246 26.58 -2.63 22.58
N ASP A 247 26.89 -1.38 22.92
CA ASP A 247 26.76 -0.83 24.28
C ASP A 247 25.32 -0.84 24.80
N ALA A 248 24.32 -0.72 23.92
CA ALA A 248 22.91 -0.70 24.29
C ALA A 248 22.21 -2.07 24.21
N GLN A 249 22.93 -3.16 23.92
CA GLN A 249 22.33 -4.43 23.49
C GLN A 249 21.42 -5.09 24.54
N ASP A 250 21.77 -5.07 25.82
CA ASP A 250 20.92 -5.58 26.91
C ASP A 250 19.60 -4.81 27.02
N VAL A 251 19.64 -3.49 26.84
CA VAL A 251 18.44 -2.65 26.84
C VAL A 251 17.59 -2.94 25.61
N ILE A 252 18.21 -3.08 24.43
CA ILE A 252 17.52 -3.45 23.19
C ILE A 252 16.82 -4.81 23.36
N ASN A 253 17.52 -5.82 23.87
CA ASN A 253 16.97 -7.16 24.11
C ASN A 253 15.75 -7.10 25.04
N ARG A 254 15.85 -6.36 26.16
CA ARG A 254 14.73 -6.17 27.09
C ARG A 254 13.50 -5.54 26.41
N LEU A 255 13.71 -4.48 25.63
CA LEU A 255 12.63 -3.73 24.97
C LEU A 255 12.01 -4.46 23.79
N THR A 256 12.59 -5.58 23.34
CA THR A 256 12.14 -6.32 22.16
C THR A 256 11.84 -7.79 22.43
N ALA A 257 11.94 -8.23 23.69
CA ALA A 257 11.80 -9.63 24.06
C ALA A 257 10.45 -10.24 23.65
N GLN A 258 9.34 -9.55 23.92
CA GLN A 258 8.00 -10.03 23.57
C GLN A 258 7.68 -9.79 22.10
N ASP A 259 8.19 -8.70 21.52
CA ASP A 259 8.11 -8.46 20.07
C ASP A 259 8.81 -9.57 19.27
N ALA A 260 9.88 -10.17 19.79
CA ALA A 260 10.57 -11.29 19.15
C ALA A 260 9.71 -12.56 19.09
N LEU A 261 9.02 -12.90 20.19
CA LEU A 261 8.09 -14.04 20.23
C LEU A 261 6.90 -13.84 19.27
N LEU A 262 6.36 -12.61 19.25
CA LEU A 262 5.31 -12.23 18.30
C LEU A 262 5.78 -12.33 16.84
N TYR A 263 7.02 -11.92 16.55
CA TYR A 263 7.60 -11.98 15.22
C TYR A 263 7.83 -13.42 14.74
N GLU A 264 8.20 -14.33 15.64
CA GLU A 264 8.30 -15.77 15.34
C GLU A 264 6.93 -16.33 14.90
N ALA A 265 5.88 -16.10 15.69
CA ALA A 265 4.52 -16.52 15.33
C ALA A 265 4.04 -15.89 13.99
N ALA A 266 4.37 -14.62 13.75
CA ALA A 266 4.06 -13.96 12.48
C ALA A 266 4.80 -14.60 11.29
N THR A 267 6.02 -15.10 11.50
CA THR A 267 6.80 -15.78 10.46
C THR A 267 6.13 -17.10 10.08
N ASP A 268 5.66 -17.87 11.05
CA ASP A 268 4.93 -19.12 10.81
C ASP A 268 3.62 -18.86 10.03
N LEU A 269 2.87 -17.81 10.40
CA LEU A 269 1.66 -17.40 9.69
C LEU A 269 1.97 -16.97 8.25
N PHE A 270 3.07 -16.24 8.03
CA PHE A 270 3.50 -15.85 6.70
C PHE A 270 3.91 -17.07 5.85
N ASP A 271 4.65 -18.02 6.41
CA ASP A 271 5.05 -19.24 5.72
C ASP A 271 3.84 -20.10 5.34
N ALA A 272 2.86 -20.23 6.23
CA ALA A 272 1.59 -20.88 5.94
C ALA A 272 0.81 -20.14 4.82
N ALA A 273 0.77 -18.80 4.85
CA ALA A 273 0.15 -18.01 3.79
C ALA A 273 0.86 -18.19 2.45
N ARG A 274 2.21 -18.23 2.44
CA ARG A 274 3.01 -18.46 1.23
C ARG A 274 2.77 -19.84 0.63
N ALA A 275 2.62 -20.87 1.46
CA ALA A 275 2.27 -22.21 1.01
C ALA A 275 0.84 -22.26 0.43
N LYS A 276 -0.11 -21.55 1.05
CA LYS A 276 -1.51 -21.48 0.63
C LYS A 276 -1.71 -20.66 -0.66
N TYR A 277 -0.94 -19.59 -0.82
CA TYR A 277 -1.05 -18.62 -1.92
C TYR A 277 0.29 -18.49 -2.64
N PRO A 278 0.68 -19.48 -3.45
CA PRO A 278 1.94 -19.43 -4.19
C PRO A 278 1.95 -18.26 -5.17
N THR A 279 3.15 -17.74 -5.44
CA THR A 279 3.40 -16.75 -6.49
C THR A 279 2.94 -17.30 -7.83
N ARG A 280 2.04 -16.57 -8.49
CA ARG A 280 1.50 -16.95 -9.80
C ARG A 280 2.34 -16.41 -10.93
N GLN A 281 2.48 -17.22 -11.98
CA GLN A 281 2.93 -16.72 -13.28
C GLN A 281 1.78 -16.06 -14.05
N LYS A 282 2.10 -15.30 -15.11
CA LYS A 282 1.08 -14.62 -15.92
C LYS A 282 0.09 -15.60 -16.54
N ASP A 283 0.56 -16.69 -17.11
CA ASP A 283 -0.33 -17.70 -17.72
C ASP A 283 -1.33 -18.29 -16.71
N GLU A 284 -0.90 -18.49 -15.46
CA GLU A 284 -1.79 -18.98 -14.39
C GLU A 284 -2.82 -17.92 -13.99
N TYR A 285 -2.42 -16.64 -14.00
CA TYR A 285 -3.31 -15.51 -13.73
C TYR A 285 -4.37 -15.33 -14.82
N GLU A 286 -3.98 -15.47 -16.09
CA GLU A 286 -4.86 -15.36 -17.26
C GLU A 286 -5.89 -16.49 -17.35
N ASN A 287 -5.60 -17.67 -16.79
CA ASN A 287 -6.45 -18.86 -16.86
C ASN A 287 -7.50 -18.97 -15.73
N GLY A 288 -7.81 -17.89 -15.02
CA GLY A 288 -8.94 -17.87 -14.06
C GLY A 288 -9.06 -16.62 -13.19
N PRO A 289 -8.00 -16.23 -12.44
CA PRO A 289 -8.02 -15.01 -11.62
C PRO A 289 -8.38 -13.74 -12.39
N LEU A 290 -7.87 -13.57 -13.61
CA LEU A 290 -8.15 -12.41 -14.46
C LEU A 290 -9.65 -12.23 -14.73
N GLN A 291 -10.37 -13.31 -15.07
CA GLN A 291 -11.80 -13.25 -15.36
C GLN A 291 -12.61 -12.85 -14.12
N ARG A 292 -12.25 -13.38 -12.94
CA ARG A 292 -12.86 -12.96 -11.67
C ARG A 292 -12.58 -11.49 -11.36
N ARG A 293 -11.36 -11.02 -11.66
CA ARG A 293 -10.97 -9.63 -11.45
C ARG A 293 -11.75 -8.69 -12.38
N PHE A 294 -11.89 -9.04 -13.65
CA PHE A 294 -12.70 -8.27 -14.59
C PHE A 294 -14.18 -8.20 -14.18
N ALA A 295 -14.76 -9.32 -13.74
CA ALA A 295 -16.13 -9.35 -13.25
C ALA A 295 -16.37 -8.41 -12.04
N ALA A 296 -15.33 -8.15 -11.23
CA ALA A 296 -15.41 -7.25 -10.08
C ALA A 296 -15.21 -5.76 -10.42
N ILE A 297 -14.66 -5.44 -11.61
CA ILE A 297 -14.27 -4.06 -11.97
C ILE A 297 -15.31 -3.34 -12.83
N ASN A 298 -16.38 -4.01 -13.29
CA ASN A 298 -17.46 -3.41 -14.08
C ASN A 298 -16.93 -2.47 -15.18
N HIS A 299 -16.17 -2.99 -16.14
CA HIS A 299 -15.85 -2.21 -17.33
C HIS A 299 -17.15 -1.91 -18.08
N HIS A 300 -17.42 -0.64 -18.34
CA HIS A 300 -18.57 -0.21 -19.14
C HIS A 300 -18.50 -0.87 -20.52
N ALA A 301 -19.27 -1.94 -20.71
CA ALA A 301 -19.52 -2.54 -22.02
C ALA A 301 -20.55 -1.68 -22.78
N GLY A 302 -20.23 -0.40 -22.97
CA GLY A 302 -20.94 0.49 -23.88
C GLY A 302 -20.38 0.29 -25.28
N HIS A 303 -21.23 -0.15 -26.21
CA HIS A 303 -20.87 -0.51 -27.58
C HIS A 303 -19.90 0.50 -28.24
N GLN A 304 -18.86 -0.05 -28.89
CA GLN A 304 -17.80 0.57 -29.70
C GLN A 304 -16.56 1.14 -28.99
N VAL A 305 -16.62 1.53 -27.70
CA VAL A 305 -15.46 2.12 -27.01
C VAL A 305 -15.28 1.55 -25.60
N VAL A 306 -14.19 0.81 -25.37
CA VAL A 306 -13.79 0.37 -24.01
C VAL A 306 -12.64 1.26 -23.54
N GLY A 307 -12.85 1.98 -22.44
CA GLY A 307 -11.86 2.88 -21.86
C GLY A 307 -11.25 2.36 -20.56
N LEU A 308 -9.95 2.57 -20.38
CA LEU A 308 -9.26 2.58 -19.10
C LEU A 308 -9.46 3.97 -18.47
N ASP A 309 -10.43 4.07 -17.56
CA ASP A 309 -10.61 5.23 -16.69
C ASP A 309 -9.75 5.06 -15.44
N LEU A 310 -8.71 5.89 -15.28
CA LEU A 310 -7.81 5.84 -14.13
C LEU A 310 -8.48 6.27 -12.82
N ALA A 311 -9.66 6.89 -12.87
CA ALA A 311 -10.50 7.14 -11.70
C ALA A 311 -11.12 5.86 -11.15
N GLN A 312 -11.30 4.83 -11.98
CA GLN A 312 -11.91 3.55 -11.63
C GLN A 312 -10.85 2.48 -11.36
N PRO A 313 -11.19 1.40 -10.64
CA PRO A 313 -10.30 0.26 -10.53
C PRO A 313 -9.89 -0.31 -11.89
N PHE A 314 -8.69 -0.85 -12.00
CA PHE A 314 -8.20 -1.50 -13.22
C PHE A 314 -7.21 -2.62 -12.87
N VAL A 315 -6.85 -3.45 -13.85
CA VAL A 315 -5.95 -4.59 -13.66
C VAL A 315 -4.57 -4.25 -14.18
N ALA A 316 -3.66 -3.84 -13.31
CA ALA A 316 -2.31 -3.47 -13.73
C ALA A 316 -1.24 -3.64 -12.64
N THR A 317 0.00 -3.46 -13.09
CA THR A 317 1.22 -3.45 -12.28
C THR A 317 2.27 -2.52 -12.92
N GLY A 318 3.37 -2.23 -12.21
CA GLY A 318 4.48 -1.49 -12.82
C GLY A 318 4.32 0.03 -12.89
N HIS A 319 3.57 0.64 -11.99
CA HIS A 319 3.40 2.09 -11.93
C HIS A 319 3.50 2.67 -10.51
N ASP A 320 3.84 3.95 -10.42
CA ASP A 320 3.93 4.71 -9.19
C ASP A 320 2.57 5.35 -8.84
N GLY A 321 1.68 4.55 -8.25
CA GLY A 321 0.37 5.00 -7.76
C GLY A 321 -0.48 5.70 -8.83
N ARG A 322 -1.49 6.43 -8.36
CA ARG A 322 -2.36 7.30 -9.18
C ARG A 322 -2.33 8.69 -8.57
N VAL A 323 -2.26 9.72 -9.40
CA VAL A 323 -2.23 11.12 -8.97
C VAL A 323 -3.38 11.86 -9.62
N GLN A 324 -4.17 12.54 -8.80
CA GLN A 324 -5.11 13.54 -9.31
C GLN A 324 -4.36 14.84 -9.60
N ILE A 325 -4.47 15.35 -10.81
CA ILE A 325 -3.88 16.62 -11.20
C ILE A 325 -4.91 17.77 -11.02
N PRO A 326 -4.50 19.06 -11.03
CA PRO A 326 -5.37 20.17 -10.66
C PRO A 326 -6.65 20.34 -11.49
N ASP A 327 -6.70 19.82 -12.72
CA ASP A 327 -7.88 19.85 -13.58
C ASP A 327 -8.91 18.75 -13.28
N GLY A 328 -8.63 17.89 -12.29
CA GLY A 328 -9.50 16.79 -11.87
C GLY A 328 -9.22 15.47 -12.58
N ARG A 329 -8.38 15.43 -13.62
CA ARG A 329 -7.96 14.18 -14.28
C ARG A 329 -7.01 13.38 -13.39
N TYR A 330 -6.92 12.09 -13.68
CA TYR A 330 -6.01 11.17 -13.00
C TYR A 330 -4.93 10.71 -13.97
N CYS A 331 -3.70 10.59 -13.47
CA CYS A 331 -2.62 9.97 -14.21
C CYS A 331 -1.87 8.93 -13.37
N ILE A 332 -1.19 8.02 -14.06
CA ILE A 332 -0.17 7.15 -13.48
C ILE A 332 1.20 7.55 -14.01
N TYR A 333 2.24 7.29 -13.21
CA TYR A 333 3.63 7.52 -13.58
C TYR A 333 4.34 6.18 -13.83
N VAL A 334 4.96 6.03 -15.00
CA VAL A 334 5.77 4.88 -15.38
C VAL A 334 7.24 5.30 -15.40
N ARG A 335 8.07 4.69 -14.55
CA ARG A 335 9.51 5.05 -14.45
C ARG A 335 10.33 4.42 -15.57
N PHE A 336 11.47 5.05 -15.88
CA PHE A 336 12.53 4.40 -16.65
C PHE A 336 12.95 3.08 -15.99
N GLY A 337 13.23 2.07 -16.83
CA GLY A 337 13.59 0.73 -16.36
C GLY A 337 12.43 -0.08 -15.77
N THR A 338 11.21 0.45 -15.78
CA THR A 338 10.00 -0.28 -15.39
C THR A 338 9.07 -0.47 -16.58
N ALA A 339 8.27 -1.54 -16.54
CA ALA A 339 7.21 -1.79 -17.50
C ALA A 339 5.87 -1.68 -16.79
N PHE A 340 5.04 -0.73 -17.23
CA PHE A 340 3.65 -0.69 -16.89
C PHE A 340 2.91 -1.74 -17.72
N GLU A 341 2.20 -2.63 -17.03
CA GLU A 341 1.45 -3.67 -17.68
C GLU A 341 0.01 -3.62 -17.20
N THR A 342 -0.93 -3.65 -18.14
CA THR A 342 -2.37 -3.59 -17.84
C THR A 342 -3.16 -4.54 -18.74
N TYR A 343 -4.13 -5.23 -18.15
CA TYR A 343 -5.08 -6.03 -18.91
C TYR A 343 -6.31 -5.19 -19.24
N ILE A 344 -6.69 -5.18 -20.50
CA ILE A 344 -7.86 -4.48 -21.00
C ILE A 344 -8.79 -5.50 -21.64
N GLN A 345 -10.07 -5.50 -21.27
CA GLN A 345 -11.07 -6.34 -21.93
C GLN A 345 -11.29 -5.87 -23.36
N THR A 346 -11.27 -6.82 -24.30
CA THR A 346 -11.42 -6.54 -25.74
C THR A 346 -12.38 -7.54 -26.36
N PRO A 347 -13.08 -7.21 -27.45
CA PRO A 347 -13.82 -8.21 -28.21
C PRO A 347 -12.85 -9.23 -28.80
N ALA A 348 -13.18 -10.53 -28.71
CA ALA A 348 -12.42 -11.56 -29.41
C ALA A 348 -12.61 -11.43 -30.93
N GLN A 349 -11.56 -11.76 -31.68
CA GLN A 349 -11.55 -11.84 -33.14
C GLN A 349 -11.84 -10.52 -33.88
N VAL A 350 -11.72 -9.38 -33.22
CA VAL A 350 -11.91 -8.04 -33.82
C VAL A 350 -10.63 -7.23 -33.68
N GLY A 351 -10.19 -6.61 -34.77
CA GLY A 351 -9.08 -5.66 -34.75
C GLY A 351 -9.51 -4.35 -34.08
N PHE A 352 -8.59 -3.69 -33.39
CA PHE A 352 -8.91 -2.45 -32.70
C PHE A 352 -7.72 -1.50 -32.70
N THR A 353 -8.02 -0.23 -32.53
CA THR A 353 -7.03 0.82 -32.32
C THR A 353 -7.03 1.19 -30.85
N LEU A 354 -5.88 1.06 -30.20
CA LEU A 354 -5.66 1.53 -28.84
C LEU A 354 -5.11 2.95 -28.89
N LYS A 355 -5.80 3.90 -28.27
CA LYS A 355 -5.36 5.28 -28.09
C LYS A 355 -4.99 5.52 -26.64
N LEU A 356 -3.76 5.92 -26.35
CA LEU A 356 -3.30 6.30 -25.03
C LEU A 356 -3.21 7.80 -24.91
N ASP A 357 -3.82 8.35 -23.87
CA ASP A 357 -3.73 9.76 -23.53
C ASP A 357 -2.50 9.97 -22.64
N MET A 358 -1.54 10.76 -23.13
CA MET A 358 -0.35 11.13 -22.37
C MET A 358 -0.55 12.43 -21.61
N GLY A 359 -1.52 13.28 -21.96
CA GLY A 359 -1.85 14.55 -21.30
C GLY A 359 -0.71 15.57 -21.20
N TRP A 360 0.39 15.33 -21.91
CA TRP A 360 1.50 16.25 -22.14
C TRP A 360 2.31 15.78 -23.36
N ARG A 361 2.99 16.70 -24.02
CA ARG A 361 3.96 16.39 -25.08
C ARG A 361 5.24 15.76 -24.53
N PRO A 362 5.53 14.46 -24.79
CA PRO A 362 6.81 13.87 -24.44
C PRO A 362 7.93 14.54 -25.23
N ASN A 363 9.11 14.64 -24.63
CA ASN A 363 10.30 15.03 -25.40
C ASN A 363 10.69 13.88 -26.35
N ASP A 364 11.46 14.21 -27.39
CA ASP A 364 11.84 13.24 -28.42
C ASP A 364 12.57 12.03 -27.83
N SER A 365 13.37 12.24 -26.78
CA SER A 365 14.05 11.16 -26.04
C SER A 365 13.07 10.15 -25.42
N VAL A 366 11.98 10.60 -24.80
CA VAL A 366 10.96 9.68 -24.26
C VAL A 366 10.32 8.88 -25.39
N ILE A 367 9.97 9.51 -26.51
CA ILE A 367 9.36 8.85 -27.67
C ILE A 367 10.29 7.79 -28.26
N GLU A 368 11.56 8.12 -28.48
CA GLU A 368 12.57 7.20 -29.04
C GLU A 368 12.82 5.97 -28.17
N ASN A 369 12.64 6.09 -26.85
CA ASN A 369 12.89 5.01 -25.89
C ASN A 369 11.61 4.26 -25.49
N LEU A 370 10.46 4.71 -25.96
CA LEU A 370 9.18 4.13 -25.64
C LEU A 370 8.98 2.82 -26.40
N LYS A 371 8.67 1.76 -25.66
CA LYS A 371 8.39 0.43 -26.20
C LYS A 371 6.97 0.05 -25.87
N PHE A 372 6.25 -0.34 -26.91
CA PHE A 372 4.92 -0.91 -26.82
C PHE A 372 4.92 -2.37 -27.17
N ALA A 373 4.22 -3.16 -26.36
CA ALA A 373 3.89 -4.52 -26.70
C ALA A 373 2.43 -4.84 -26.35
N VAL A 374 1.79 -5.63 -27.21
CA VAL A 374 0.47 -6.19 -26.98
C VAL A 374 0.60 -7.71 -26.96
N ASN A 375 0.18 -8.35 -25.88
CA ASN A 375 0.32 -9.79 -25.66
C ASN A 375 1.78 -10.26 -25.85
N GLY A 376 2.75 -9.45 -25.40
CA GLY A 376 4.18 -9.72 -25.55
C GLY A 376 4.76 -9.48 -26.95
N THR A 377 3.94 -9.15 -27.95
CA THR A 377 4.40 -8.82 -29.30
C THR A 377 4.67 -7.33 -29.41
N ALA A 378 5.87 -6.95 -29.84
CA ALA A 378 6.22 -5.54 -30.04
C ALA A 378 5.34 -4.92 -31.13
N CYS A 379 4.81 -3.73 -30.87
CA CYS A 379 3.95 -2.99 -31.79
C CYS A 379 4.57 -1.65 -32.15
N ALA A 380 4.43 -1.25 -33.42
CA ALA A 380 4.65 0.12 -33.82
C ALA A 380 3.51 1.00 -33.27
N PHE A 381 3.83 2.27 -33.01
CA PHE A 381 2.87 3.25 -32.54
C PHE A 381 3.03 4.55 -33.34
N ASP A 382 1.92 5.23 -33.54
CA ASP A 382 1.87 6.56 -34.13
C ASP A 382 1.67 7.58 -33.00
N ALA A 383 2.62 8.49 -32.85
CA ALA A 383 2.53 9.58 -31.89
C ALA A 383 1.90 10.81 -32.53
N ASP A 384 0.71 11.18 -32.07
CA ASP A 384 0.11 12.48 -32.38
C ASP A 384 0.51 13.45 -31.27
N ILE A 385 1.55 14.22 -31.56
CA ILE A 385 2.15 15.18 -30.62
C ILE A 385 1.18 16.32 -30.29
N ASP A 386 0.38 16.75 -31.26
CA ASP A 386 -0.55 17.87 -31.08
C ASP A 386 -1.78 17.44 -30.28
N ALA A 387 -2.23 16.20 -30.46
CA ALA A 387 -3.29 15.60 -29.66
C ALA A 387 -2.80 14.93 -28.37
N GLU A 388 -1.50 15.00 -28.07
CA GLU A 388 -0.86 14.39 -26.89
C GLU A 388 -1.18 12.90 -26.71
N THR A 389 -1.29 12.16 -27.82
CA THR A 389 -1.76 10.78 -27.80
C THR A 389 -0.88 9.82 -28.58
N LEU A 390 -0.89 8.57 -28.15
CA LEU A 390 -0.21 7.47 -28.84
C LEU A 390 -1.25 6.48 -29.34
N THR A 391 -1.11 6.07 -30.59
CA THR A 391 -2.07 5.19 -31.24
C THR A 391 -1.37 3.91 -31.67
N VAL A 392 -1.97 2.77 -31.36
CA VAL A 392 -1.48 1.44 -31.74
C VAL A 392 -2.60 0.69 -32.45
N SER A 393 -2.34 0.24 -33.67
CA SER A 393 -3.25 -0.67 -34.38
C SER A 393 -2.97 -2.10 -33.94
N VAL A 394 -3.99 -2.77 -33.40
CA VAL A 394 -3.92 -4.13 -32.90
C VAL A 394 -4.74 -5.04 -33.80
N PRO A 395 -4.15 -6.08 -34.41
CA PRO A 395 -4.89 -7.03 -35.23
C PRO A 395 -5.86 -7.86 -34.37
N PRO A 396 -6.83 -8.56 -34.98
CA PRO A 396 -7.73 -9.47 -34.27
C PRO A 396 -7.00 -10.39 -33.29
N GLN A 397 -7.46 -10.39 -32.04
CA GLN A 397 -6.88 -11.22 -30.97
C GLN A 397 -7.78 -12.43 -30.69
N PRO A 398 -7.21 -13.61 -30.37
CA PRO A 398 -8.01 -14.80 -30.09
C PRO A 398 -8.73 -14.76 -28.74
N ARG A 399 -8.32 -13.87 -27.84
CA ARG A 399 -8.82 -13.77 -26.46
C ARG A 399 -9.69 -12.53 -26.30
N GLU A 400 -10.60 -12.56 -25.32
CA GLU A 400 -11.47 -11.42 -24.95
C GLU A 400 -10.75 -10.37 -24.07
N PHE A 401 -9.43 -10.30 -24.19
CA PHE A 401 -8.59 -9.33 -23.51
C PHE A 401 -7.27 -9.20 -24.24
N CYS A 402 -6.57 -8.10 -23.96
CA CYS A 402 -5.17 -7.93 -24.30
C CYS A 402 -4.37 -7.50 -23.07
N LEU A 403 -3.11 -7.93 -23.03
CA LEU A 403 -2.10 -7.41 -22.12
C LEU A 403 -1.34 -6.31 -22.85
N LEU A 404 -1.54 -5.07 -22.41
CA LEU A 404 -0.77 -3.93 -22.86
C LEU A 404 0.46 -3.79 -21.96
N SER A 405 1.65 -3.71 -22.57
CA SER A 405 2.91 -3.41 -21.89
C SER A 405 3.52 -2.15 -22.47
N ILE A 406 3.82 -1.21 -21.59
CA ILE A 406 4.44 0.09 -21.91
C ILE A 406 5.70 0.21 -21.07
N SER A 407 6.85 0.40 -21.71
CA SER A 407 8.11 0.56 -20.99
C SER A 407 8.98 1.63 -21.64
N LEU A 408 9.81 2.26 -20.82
CA LEU A 408 10.86 3.15 -21.28
C LEU A 408 12.19 2.42 -21.16
N ALA A 409 12.96 2.36 -22.25
CA ALA A 409 14.30 1.78 -22.22
C ALA A 409 15.15 2.47 -21.13
N ASP A 410 15.91 1.66 -20.40
CA ASP A 410 16.76 2.15 -19.31
C ASP A 410 17.82 3.08 -19.90
N GLN A 411 17.79 4.34 -19.49
CA GLN A 411 18.83 5.30 -19.82
C GLN A 411 19.33 5.91 -18.51
N ASN A 412 20.65 6.15 -18.46
CA ASN A 412 21.28 7.03 -17.47
C ASN A 412 20.83 8.50 -17.69
N LEU A 413 19.53 8.76 -17.73
CA LEU A 413 18.99 10.11 -17.83
C LEU A 413 18.98 10.71 -16.43
N GLU A 414 19.60 11.89 -16.31
CA GLU A 414 19.63 12.69 -15.08
C GLU A 414 18.24 13.26 -14.71
N GLU A 415 17.23 13.12 -15.59
CA GLU A 415 15.87 13.57 -15.32
C GLU A 415 14.96 12.46 -14.76
N PRO A 416 14.30 12.67 -13.61
CA PRO A 416 13.42 11.69 -12.98
C PRO A 416 12.03 11.58 -13.64
N ARG A 417 11.80 12.23 -14.79
CA ARG A 417 10.46 12.38 -15.38
C ARG A 417 10.13 11.15 -16.22
N GLY A 418 9.48 10.17 -15.61
CA GLY A 418 8.88 9.03 -16.30
C GLY A 418 7.73 9.42 -17.24
N LEU A 419 7.09 8.43 -17.87
CA LEU A 419 5.90 8.61 -18.72
C LEU A 419 4.66 8.81 -17.84
N GLN A 420 3.86 9.84 -18.14
CA GLN A 420 2.51 9.98 -17.57
C GLN A 420 1.49 9.39 -18.53
N ILE A 421 0.55 8.62 -17.98
CA ILE A 421 -0.57 8.06 -18.74
C ILE A 421 -1.85 8.50 -18.05
N PHE A 422 -2.78 9.08 -18.80
CA PHE A 422 -4.06 9.62 -18.33
C PHE A 422 -5.25 8.70 -18.63
N GLY A 423 -5.08 7.80 -19.59
CA GLY A 423 -6.10 6.81 -19.93
C GLY A 423 -5.72 6.04 -21.18
N ALA A 424 -6.54 5.03 -21.47
CA ALA A 424 -6.45 4.26 -22.71
C ALA A 424 -7.86 4.08 -23.27
N THR A 425 -8.02 4.14 -24.59
CA THR A 425 -9.30 4.00 -25.26
C THR A 425 -9.17 3.02 -26.40
N ILE A 426 -10.03 2.00 -26.43
CA ILE A 426 -10.11 1.03 -27.51
C ILE A 426 -11.19 1.48 -28.49
N ILE A 427 -10.84 1.58 -29.76
CA ILE A 427 -11.74 1.91 -30.86
C ILE A 427 -11.78 0.70 -31.80
N GLN A 428 -12.94 0.06 -31.91
CA GLN A 428 -13.08 -1.10 -32.80
C GLN A 428 -12.87 -0.70 -34.27
N GLN A 429 -12.12 -1.49 -35.02
CA GLN A 429 -11.99 -1.31 -36.46
C GLN A 429 -13.21 -1.92 -37.15
N SER A 430 -13.87 -1.12 -37.98
CA SER A 430 -15.09 -1.48 -38.71
C SER A 430 -14.85 -2.48 -39.84
#